data_AF-A0A6J3RBZ5-F1
#
_entry.id   AF-A0A6J3RBZ5-F1
#
_cell.length_a   1.000
_cell.length_b   1.000
_cell.length_c   1.000
_cell.angle_alpha   90.00
_cell.angle_beta   90.00
_cell.angle_gamma   90.00
#
_symmetry.space_group_name_H-M   'P 1'
#
loop_
_entity.id
_entity.type
_entity.pdbx_description
1 polymer ?
#
loop_
_entity_poly.entity_id
_entity_poly.type
_entity_poly.pdbx_seq_one_letter_code
_entity_poly.pdbx_strand_id
1 'polypeptide(L)'
;MDSEEAHSAPVARDPGRPAPLECAHLTSGTPRGGRRKDWSCSLVVASLVGAFGSSFLYGYNLSAVNAPTPYIKTFYNESWERRHGHRIDLDTLTLLWSVTVSIFAIGGLVGTFLVKLIGKVLGRKFTLLVNNGFAISALLLMACSLQAGAFEMLILGRFIMGVDGGIALSVLPMYLSEISPKEIRGSLGQVTAIFICIGVFTGQLLGLPELLGKESTWPYLFGVIAVPVLVQLVSLPFLPESPRYLIFEKHDQAGAEKAFQTFLGKEDVSREVEEVLAESREQRNSRLVSVLELLRSPSVRWQVITVVITMACYQLCGLNAIWFYTNSIFGKAGIPPEKIPYITLSTGGIETLAAIFSDVQL
;
A
#
# COMPACT_ATOMS: atom_id res chain seq x y z
N MET A 1 2.35 49.44 67.65
CA MET A 1 2.45 48.24 66.79
C MET A 1 3.46 47.30 67.44
N ASP A 2 3.31 47.07 68.74
CA ASP A 2 2.37 46.14 69.41
C ASP A 2 3.00 44.74 69.36
N SER A 3 3.70 44.32 70.43
CA SER A 3 3.16 43.56 71.59
C SER A 3 2.74 42.15 71.13
N GLU A 4 3.21 41.01 71.64
CA GLU A 4 3.45 40.60 73.03
C GLU A 4 4.19 39.23 73.03
N GLU A 5 5.06 38.99 74.04
CA GLU A 5 5.23 37.78 74.89
C GLU A 5 5.19 36.34 74.31
N ALA A 6 5.91 35.32 74.80
CA ALA A 6 6.79 35.13 75.95
C ALA A 6 7.54 33.78 75.85
N HIS A 7 8.60 33.66 76.65
CA HIS A 7 9.29 32.43 77.05
C HIS A 7 8.35 31.29 77.49
N SER A 8 8.75 30.03 77.26
CA SER A 8 8.91 28.98 78.30
C SER A 8 9.30 27.61 77.71
N ALA A 9 10.37 27.00 78.22
CA ALA A 9 10.67 25.57 78.10
C ALA A 9 9.90 24.78 79.21
N PRO A 10 10.11 23.46 79.40
CA PRO A 10 10.15 22.31 78.50
C PRO A 10 9.02 21.30 78.85
N VAL A 11 8.52 20.47 77.92
CA VAL A 11 7.59 19.37 78.29
C VAL A 11 7.93 18.05 77.62
N ALA A 12 7.86 17.04 78.49
CA ALA A 12 8.09 15.62 78.39
C ALA A 12 7.47 14.85 77.19
N ARG A 13 8.05 13.66 77.01
CA ARG A 13 7.69 12.54 76.13
C ARG A 13 6.18 12.26 76.06
N ASP A 14 5.67 12.12 74.84
CA ASP A 14 4.43 11.42 74.53
C ASP A 14 4.74 10.02 73.96
N PRO A 15 4.33 8.91 74.60
CA PRO A 15 4.61 7.55 74.17
C PRO A 15 3.53 7.07 73.19
N GLY A 16 3.71 7.32 71.89
CA GLY A 16 2.64 6.99 70.94
C GLY A 16 2.96 6.95 69.45
N ARG A 17 4.24 6.89 69.03
CA ARG A 17 4.57 6.70 67.61
C ARG A 17 5.62 5.61 67.39
N PRO A 18 5.30 4.52 66.67
CA PRO A 18 6.32 3.59 66.20
C PRO A 18 7.23 4.28 65.16
N ALA A 19 8.52 3.97 65.25
CA ALA A 19 9.60 4.45 64.39
C ALA A 19 9.36 4.12 62.90
N PRO A 20 9.91 4.91 61.96
CA PRO A 20 9.79 4.60 60.54
C PRO A 20 10.54 3.31 60.22
N LEU A 21 9.79 2.31 59.75
CA LEU A 21 10.32 1.05 59.23
C LEU A 21 11.21 1.31 58.00
N GLU A 22 12.40 0.71 58.04
CA GLU A 22 13.28 0.46 56.90
C GLU A 22 12.48 -0.05 55.69
N CYS A 23 12.48 0.73 54.61
CA CYS A 23 12.07 0.22 53.31
C CYS A 23 13.15 -0.76 52.82
N ALA A 24 12.87 -2.04 53.01
CA ALA A 24 13.60 -3.13 52.39
C ALA A 24 13.69 -2.90 50.87
N HIS A 25 14.92 -2.86 50.37
CA HIS A 25 15.24 -2.94 48.96
C HIS A 25 14.67 -4.25 48.37
N LEU A 26 13.45 -4.20 47.85
CA LEU A 26 13.01 -5.09 46.78
C LEU A 26 13.67 -4.58 45.51
N THR A 27 14.76 -5.23 45.13
CA THR A 27 15.36 -5.17 43.80
C THR A 27 14.35 -5.73 42.79
N SER A 28 13.36 -4.93 42.43
CA SER A 28 12.64 -5.10 41.17
C SER A 28 13.64 -4.73 40.07
N GLY A 29 14.24 -5.78 39.50
CA GLY A 29 15.01 -5.67 38.27
C GLY A 29 14.12 -5.03 37.22
N THR A 30 14.31 -3.73 37.01
CA THR A 30 13.79 -3.03 35.84
C THR A 30 14.49 -3.64 34.64
N PRO A 31 13.80 -4.29 33.68
CA PRO A 31 14.39 -4.50 32.39
C PRO A 31 14.39 -3.14 31.70
N ARG A 32 15.42 -2.33 31.98
CA ARG A 32 15.88 -1.28 31.06
C ARG A 32 16.53 -1.98 29.86
N GLY A 33 15.71 -2.69 29.09
CA GLY A 33 16.05 -3.10 27.73
C GLY A 33 15.37 -2.11 26.81
N GLY A 34 16.15 -1.23 26.16
CA GLY A 34 15.66 -0.58 24.95
C GLY A 34 15.23 -1.71 24.00
N ARG A 35 13.91 -1.89 23.82
CA ARG A 35 13.39 -2.91 22.92
C ARG A 35 13.89 -2.57 21.52
N ARG A 36 14.90 -3.31 21.04
CA ARG A 36 15.23 -3.33 19.62
C ARG A 36 13.94 -3.71 18.89
N LYS A 37 13.57 -2.92 17.87
CA LYS A 37 12.62 -3.37 16.84
C LYS A 37 13.26 -4.59 16.19
N ASP A 38 12.98 -5.78 16.72
CA ASP A 38 13.56 -7.01 16.20
C ASP A 38 12.83 -7.36 14.89
N TRP A 39 13.31 -6.79 13.79
CA TRP A 39 12.93 -7.21 12.45
C TRP A 39 13.47 -8.63 12.22
N SER A 40 12.58 -9.61 12.18
CA SER A 40 12.96 -10.95 11.72
C SER A 40 13.20 -10.93 10.22
N CYS A 41 14.19 -11.69 9.76
CA CYS A 41 14.52 -11.83 8.34
C CYS A 41 13.30 -12.27 7.51
N SER A 42 12.49 -13.20 8.03
CA SER A 42 11.27 -13.69 7.35
C SER A 42 10.22 -12.59 7.15
N LEU A 43 10.05 -11.69 8.13
CA LEU A 43 9.09 -10.59 8.04
C LEU A 43 9.55 -9.54 7.02
N VAL A 44 10.85 -9.22 7.03
CA VAL A 44 11.45 -8.30 6.05
C VAL A 44 11.28 -8.88 4.64
N VAL A 45 11.60 -10.15 4.44
CA VAL A 45 11.44 -10.82 3.14
C VAL A 45 9.98 -10.82 2.71
N ALA A 46 9.03 -11.16 3.59
CA ALA A 46 7.60 -11.12 3.29
C ALA A 46 7.12 -9.72 2.89
N SER A 47 7.59 -8.70 3.61
CA SER A 47 7.28 -7.29 3.32
C SER A 47 7.84 -6.84 1.99
N LEU A 48 9.12 -7.11 1.71
CA LEU A 48 9.77 -6.71 0.46
C LEU A 48 9.18 -7.44 -0.75
N VAL A 49 8.97 -8.75 -0.66
CA VAL A 49 8.37 -9.55 -1.73
C VAL A 49 6.94 -9.11 -2.00
N GLY A 50 6.14 -8.93 -0.95
CA GLY A 50 4.76 -8.47 -1.07
C GLY A 50 4.69 -7.06 -1.66
N ALA A 51 5.52 -6.15 -1.18
CA ALA A 51 5.59 -4.78 -1.69
C ALA A 51 6.09 -4.73 -3.14
N PHE A 52 7.05 -5.57 -3.53
CA PHE A 52 7.52 -5.66 -4.90
C PHE A 52 6.47 -6.23 -5.86
N GLY A 53 5.76 -7.28 -5.44
CA GLY A 53 4.72 -7.91 -6.25
C GLY A 53 3.48 -7.04 -6.45
N SER A 54 3.13 -6.24 -5.45
CA SER A 54 1.85 -5.54 -5.37
C SER A 54 2.00 -4.02 -5.44
N SER A 55 2.68 -3.40 -4.49
CA SER A 55 2.81 -1.93 -4.41
C SER A 55 3.66 -1.36 -5.54
N PHE A 56 4.79 -1.98 -5.85
CA PHE A 56 5.62 -1.60 -6.99
C PHE A 56 4.89 -1.81 -8.32
N LEU A 57 4.14 -2.92 -8.46
CA LEU A 57 3.34 -3.18 -9.66
C LEU A 57 2.29 -2.10 -9.88
N TYR A 58 1.60 -1.68 -8.81
CA TYR A 58 0.67 -0.57 -8.86
C TYR A 58 1.35 0.74 -9.30
N GLY A 59 2.46 1.11 -8.65
CA GLY A 59 3.24 2.31 -8.98
C GLY A 59 3.75 2.31 -10.42
N TYR A 60 4.24 1.16 -10.90
CA TYR A 60 4.70 0.97 -12.27
C TYR A 60 3.59 1.24 -13.28
N ASN A 61 2.39 0.67 -13.07
CA ASN A 61 1.26 0.85 -13.98
C ASN A 61 0.72 2.29 -14.04
N LEU A 62 0.95 3.09 -12.99
CA LEU A 62 0.61 4.52 -12.99
C LEU A 62 1.48 5.32 -13.97
N SER A 63 2.80 5.06 -14.01
CA SER A 63 3.73 5.87 -14.80
C SER A 63 4.13 5.27 -16.14
N ALA A 64 4.13 3.94 -16.28
CA ALA A 64 4.58 3.23 -17.48
C ALA A 64 3.83 3.61 -18.76
N VAL A 65 2.65 4.22 -18.61
CA VAL A 65 1.73 4.54 -19.71
C VAL A 65 1.90 5.97 -20.21
N ASN A 66 2.57 6.82 -19.43
CA ASN A 66 2.83 8.21 -19.79
C ASN A 66 3.88 8.31 -20.91
N ALA A 67 4.95 7.53 -20.84
CA ALA A 67 6.00 7.48 -21.87
C ALA A 67 5.49 7.05 -23.26
N PRO A 68 4.75 5.94 -23.41
CA PRO A 68 4.28 5.48 -24.71
C PRO A 68 2.99 6.16 -25.21
N THR A 69 2.50 7.21 -24.53
CA THR A 69 1.31 7.97 -24.95
C THR A 69 1.24 8.29 -26.44
N PRO A 70 2.28 8.86 -27.10
CA PRO A 70 2.21 9.17 -28.52
C PRO A 70 2.06 7.90 -29.38
N TYR A 71 2.77 6.83 -29.05
CA TYR A 71 2.71 5.58 -29.82
C TYR A 71 1.38 4.84 -29.64
N ILE A 72 0.80 4.85 -28.43
CA ILE A 72 -0.52 4.28 -28.20
C ILE A 72 -1.59 5.05 -28.98
N LYS A 73 -1.48 6.38 -29.06
CA LYS A 73 -2.38 7.22 -29.87
C LYS A 73 -2.23 6.92 -31.37
N THR A 74 -1.01 6.73 -31.86
CA THR A 74 -0.78 6.28 -33.24
C THR A 74 -1.41 4.92 -33.50
N PHE A 75 -1.21 3.95 -32.60
CA PHE A 75 -1.82 2.62 -32.68
C PHE A 75 -3.35 2.66 -32.70
N TYR A 76 -3.97 3.58 -31.92
CA TYR A 76 -5.42 3.77 -31.94
C TYR A 76 -5.89 4.30 -33.29
N ASN A 77 -5.17 5.28 -33.85
CA ASN A 77 -5.50 5.84 -35.16
C ASN A 77 -5.36 4.77 -36.27
N GLU A 78 -4.27 4.00 -36.29
CA GLU A 78 -4.04 2.94 -37.27
C GLU A 78 -5.09 1.83 -37.18
N SER A 79 -5.45 1.42 -35.96
CA SER A 79 -6.47 0.39 -35.73
C SER A 79 -7.86 0.87 -36.14
N TRP A 80 -8.16 2.15 -35.92
CA TRP A 80 -9.42 2.76 -36.34
C TRP A 80 -9.50 2.89 -37.87
N GLU A 81 -8.43 3.39 -38.50
CA GLU A 81 -8.31 3.55 -39.95
C GLU A 81 -8.45 2.20 -40.67
N ARG A 82 -7.86 1.13 -40.13
CA ARG A 82 -8.02 -0.23 -40.67
C ARG A 82 -9.47 -0.73 -40.65
N ARG A 83 -10.28 -0.29 -39.68
CA ARG A 83 -11.67 -0.76 -39.50
C ARG A 83 -12.71 0.14 -40.20
N HIS A 84 -12.51 1.45 -40.18
CA HIS A 84 -13.50 2.44 -40.64
C HIS A 84 -13.07 3.18 -41.92
N GLY A 85 -11.84 2.96 -42.41
CA GLY A 85 -11.34 3.55 -43.65
C GLY A 85 -11.01 5.05 -43.57
N HIS A 86 -11.11 5.67 -42.40
CA HIS A 86 -10.72 7.06 -42.16
C HIS A 86 -9.97 7.18 -40.83
N ARG A 87 -9.19 8.26 -40.68
CA ARG A 87 -8.48 8.55 -39.42
C ARG A 87 -9.45 8.97 -38.33
N ILE A 88 -9.09 8.67 -37.09
CA ILE A 88 -9.87 9.07 -35.92
C ILE A 88 -9.79 10.58 -35.73
N ASP A 89 -10.91 11.19 -35.35
CA ASP A 89 -10.93 12.60 -35.00
C ASP A 89 -10.12 12.88 -33.72
N LEU A 90 -9.50 14.06 -33.63
CA LEU A 90 -8.60 14.43 -32.52
C LEU A 90 -9.32 14.47 -31.17
N ASP A 91 -10.58 14.91 -31.13
CA ASP A 91 -11.37 14.97 -29.90
C ASP A 91 -11.73 13.55 -29.45
N THR A 92 -12.12 12.69 -30.41
CA THR A 92 -12.44 11.29 -30.15
C THR A 92 -11.22 10.50 -29.66
N LEU A 93 -10.04 10.73 -30.25
CA LEU A 93 -8.78 10.12 -29.82
C LEU A 93 -8.40 10.54 -28.40
N THR A 94 -8.59 11.82 -28.07
CA THR A 94 -8.33 12.34 -26.73
C THR A 94 -9.29 11.76 -25.70
N LEU A 95 -10.57 11.61 -26.06
CA LEU A 95 -11.56 10.94 -25.22
C LEU A 95 -11.20 9.48 -24.98
N LEU A 96 -10.87 8.73 -26.03
CA LEU A 96 -10.52 7.30 -25.94
C LEU A 96 -9.26 7.07 -25.10
N TRP A 97 -8.25 7.93 -25.26
CA TRP A 97 -7.06 7.95 -24.39
C TRP A 97 -7.43 8.23 -22.94
N SER A 98 -8.27 9.25 -22.69
CA SER A 98 -8.69 9.62 -21.34
C SER A 98 -9.48 8.50 -20.65
N VAL A 99 -10.33 7.79 -21.40
CA VAL A 99 -11.01 6.57 -20.93
C VAL A 99 -10.00 5.48 -20.60
N THR A 100 -9.01 5.25 -21.46
CA THR A 100 -7.96 4.24 -21.24
C THR A 100 -7.16 4.48 -19.96
N VAL A 101 -6.87 5.75 -19.63
CA VAL A 101 -6.17 6.12 -18.39
C VAL A 101 -7.11 6.02 -17.18
N SER A 102 -8.35 6.50 -17.31
CA SER A 102 -9.29 6.59 -16.18
C SER A 102 -9.91 5.25 -15.78
N ILE A 103 -10.04 4.30 -16.72
CA ILE A 103 -10.61 2.98 -16.46
C ILE A 103 -9.77 2.18 -15.44
N PHE A 104 -8.48 2.48 -15.32
CA PHE A 104 -7.61 1.91 -14.29
C PHE A 104 -8.10 2.25 -12.87
N ALA A 105 -8.49 3.51 -12.63
CA ALA A 105 -9.03 3.94 -11.34
C ALA A 105 -10.39 3.29 -11.04
N ILE A 106 -11.24 3.14 -12.07
CA ILE A 106 -12.53 2.43 -11.94
C ILE A 106 -12.30 0.95 -11.60
N GLY A 107 -11.32 0.31 -12.26
CA GLY A 107 -10.88 -1.04 -11.92
C GLY A 107 -10.43 -1.13 -10.46
N GLY A 108 -9.62 -0.17 -9.98
CA GLY A 108 -9.19 -0.09 -8.58
C GLY A 108 -10.35 -0.04 -7.59
N LEU A 109 -11.38 0.77 -7.90
CA LEU A 109 -12.60 0.84 -7.09
C LEU A 109 -13.28 -0.54 -7.02
N VAL A 110 -13.50 -1.19 -8.17
CA VAL A 110 -14.11 -2.53 -8.23
C VAL A 110 -13.26 -3.55 -7.45
N GLY A 111 -11.94 -3.52 -7.60
CA GLY A 111 -11.00 -4.37 -6.86
C GLY A 111 -11.16 -4.21 -5.35
N THR A 112 -11.23 -2.98 -4.84
CA THR A 112 -11.40 -2.74 -3.39
C THR A 112 -12.71 -3.31 -2.82
N PHE A 113 -13.79 -3.32 -3.61
CA PHE A 113 -15.05 -3.98 -3.21
C PHE A 113 -14.91 -5.50 -3.19
N LEU A 114 -14.21 -6.07 -4.17
CA LEU A 114 -13.97 -7.51 -4.25
C LEU A 114 -13.15 -8.04 -3.07
N VAL A 115 -12.24 -7.24 -2.50
CA VAL A 115 -11.44 -7.62 -1.32
C VAL A 115 -12.32 -8.05 -0.14
N LYS A 116 -13.44 -7.35 0.10
CA LYS A 116 -14.35 -7.69 1.19
C LYS A 116 -15.04 -9.04 0.99
N LEU A 117 -15.30 -9.41 -0.26
CA LEU A 117 -15.94 -10.66 -0.64
C LEU A 117 -14.93 -11.82 -0.63
N ILE A 118 -13.81 -11.66 -1.34
CA ILE A 118 -12.77 -12.67 -1.55
C ILE A 118 -12.00 -12.92 -0.25
N GLY A 119 -11.64 -11.86 0.48
CA GLY A 119 -10.80 -11.94 1.67
C GLY A 119 -11.43 -12.69 2.86
N LYS A 120 -12.77 -12.73 2.94
CA LYS A 120 -13.49 -13.53 3.94
C LYS A 120 -13.44 -15.02 3.63
N VAL A 121 -13.56 -15.39 2.35
CA VAL A 121 -13.67 -16.80 1.94
C VAL A 121 -12.30 -17.46 1.79
N LEU A 122 -11.35 -16.77 1.16
CA LEU A 122 -10.10 -17.37 0.72
C LEU A 122 -8.92 -17.07 1.67
N GLY A 123 -9.05 -16.11 2.58
CA GLY A 123 -7.92 -15.64 3.38
C GLY A 123 -7.00 -14.71 2.61
N ARG A 124 -5.96 -14.19 3.26
CA ARG A 124 -5.19 -13.04 2.76
C ARG A 124 -4.16 -13.46 1.71
N LYS A 125 -3.42 -14.54 1.98
CA LYS A 125 -2.41 -15.07 1.05
C LYS A 125 -3.06 -15.58 -0.24
N PHE A 126 -4.12 -16.38 -0.15
CA PHE A 126 -4.82 -16.85 -1.35
C PHE A 126 -5.46 -15.70 -2.13
N THR A 127 -5.95 -14.66 -1.46
CA THR A 127 -6.43 -13.46 -2.17
C THR A 127 -5.30 -12.81 -2.98
N LEU A 128 -4.09 -12.68 -2.43
CA LEU A 128 -2.93 -12.20 -3.19
C LEU A 128 -2.51 -13.15 -4.31
N LEU A 129 -2.71 -14.46 -4.15
CA LEU A 129 -2.43 -15.44 -5.20
C LEU A 129 -3.43 -15.35 -6.36
N VAL A 130 -4.72 -15.20 -6.05
CA VAL A 130 -5.78 -14.96 -7.04
C VAL A 130 -5.56 -13.62 -7.73
N ASN A 131 -5.07 -12.62 -7.00
CA ASN A 131 -4.70 -11.31 -7.52
C ASN A 131 -3.68 -11.42 -8.67
N ASN A 132 -2.63 -12.23 -8.50
CA ASN A 132 -1.66 -12.50 -9.58
C ASN A 132 -2.33 -13.05 -10.86
N GLY A 133 -3.45 -13.78 -10.75
CA GLY A 133 -4.23 -14.20 -11.92
C GLY A 133 -4.83 -13.02 -12.69
N PHE A 134 -5.32 -12.00 -11.99
CA PHE A 134 -5.77 -10.75 -12.61
C PHE A 134 -4.61 -10.01 -13.27
N ALA A 135 -3.44 -9.91 -12.61
CA ALA A 135 -2.26 -9.31 -13.22
C ALA A 135 -1.80 -10.04 -14.51
N ILE A 136 -1.75 -11.37 -14.50
CA ILE A 136 -1.37 -12.17 -15.68
C ILE A 136 -2.38 -12.00 -16.82
N SER A 137 -3.68 -12.06 -16.52
CA SER A 137 -4.72 -11.88 -17.56
C SER A 137 -4.68 -10.47 -18.17
N ALA A 138 -4.47 -9.44 -17.34
CA ALA A 138 -4.28 -8.07 -17.82
C ALA A 138 -3.02 -7.92 -18.68
N LEU A 139 -1.89 -8.50 -18.25
CA LEU A 139 -0.65 -8.54 -19.01
C LEU A 139 -0.85 -9.20 -20.39
N LEU A 140 -1.49 -10.37 -20.44
CA LEU A 140 -1.75 -11.09 -21.69
C LEU A 140 -2.66 -10.28 -22.63
N LEU A 141 -3.70 -9.64 -22.10
CA LEU A 141 -4.58 -8.78 -22.91
C LEU A 141 -3.85 -7.57 -23.48
N MET A 142 -3.02 -6.91 -22.67
CA MET A 142 -2.23 -5.76 -23.13
C MET A 142 -1.16 -6.17 -24.14
N ALA A 143 -0.46 -7.30 -23.91
CA ALA A 143 0.55 -7.83 -24.82
C ALA A 143 -0.05 -8.25 -26.17
N CYS A 144 -1.19 -8.95 -26.16
CA CYS A 144 -1.88 -9.42 -27.37
C CYS A 144 -2.64 -8.32 -28.13
N SER A 145 -2.87 -7.16 -27.50
CA SER A 145 -3.64 -6.06 -28.11
C SER A 145 -3.03 -5.58 -29.43
N LEU A 146 -1.69 -5.62 -29.53
CA LEU A 146 -0.96 -5.17 -30.70
C LEU A 146 -1.14 -6.11 -31.89
N GLN A 147 -0.98 -7.42 -31.67
CA GLN A 147 -1.14 -8.44 -32.71
C GLN A 147 -2.58 -8.53 -33.18
N ALA A 148 -3.55 -8.31 -32.28
CA ALA A 148 -4.97 -8.31 -32.62
C ALA A 148 -5.43 -7.02 -33.32
N GLY A 149 -4.64 -5.93 -33.27
CA GLY A 149 -5.05 -4.62 -33.78
C GLY A 149 -6.32 -4.09 -33.10
N ALA A 150 -6.48 -4.36 -31.80
CA ALA A 150 -7.68 -4.07 -31.04
C ALA A 150 -7.37 -3.23 -29.81
N PHE A 151 -7.66 -1.94 -29.89
CA PHE A 151 -7.48 -1.01 -28.76
C PHE A 151 -8.42 -1.35 -27.59
N GLU A 152 -9.54 -2.04 -27.84
CA GLU A 152 -10.47 -2.49 -26.80
C GLU A 152 -9.81 -3.46 -25.81
N MET A 153 -8.91 -4.33 -26.31
CA MET A 153 -8.15 -5.25 -25.45
C MET A 153 -7.22 -4.50 -24.51
N LEU A 154 -6.66 -3.37 -24.96
CA LEU A 154 -5.81 -2.53 -24.12
C LEU A 154 -6.63 -1.85 -23.02
N ILE A 155 -7.82 -1.32 -23.36
CA ILE A 155 -8.75 -0.73 -22.37
C ILE A 155 -9.18 -1.78 -21.34
N LEU A 156 -9.54 -2.99 -21.78
CA LEU A 156 -9.94 -4.08 -20.89
C LEU A 156 -8.77 -4.55 -20.01
N GLY A 157 -7.57 -4.67 -20.59
CA GLY A 157 -6.36 -5.01 -19.83
C GLY A 157 -6.06 -3.99 -18.74
N ARG A 158 -6.24 -2.69 -19.03
CA ARG A 158 -6.11 -1.61 -18.02
C ARG A 158 -7.16 -1.69 -16.93
N PHE A 159 -8.40 -2.03 -17.27
CA PHE A 159 -9.45 -2.24 -16.27
C PHE A 159 -9.09 -3.38 -15.32
N ILE A 160 -8.67 -4.53 -15.85
CA ILE A 160 -8.30 -5.70 -15.05
C ILE A 160 -7.05 -5.42 -14.21
N MET A 161 -6.05 -4.71 -14.76
CA MET A 161 -4.88 -4.26 -14.00
C MET A 161 -5.27 -3.28 -12.88
N GLY A 162 -6.30 -2.46 -13.10
CA GLY A 162 -6.89 -1.63 -12.05
C GLY A 162 -7.49 -2.48 -10.93
N VAL A 163 -8.27 -3.52 -11.29
CA VAL A 163 -8.84 -4.48 -10.31
C VAL A 163 -7.73 -5.14 -9.48
N ASP A 164 -6.68 -5.60 -10.15
CA ASP A 164 -5.47 -6.14 -9.50
C ASP A 164 -4.87 -5.14 -8.50
N GLY A 165 -4.57 -3.92 -8.95
CA GLY A 165 -4.01 -2.87 -8.10
C GLY A 165 -4.89 -2.53 -6.89
N GLY A 166 -6.22 -2.48 -7.06
CA GLY A 166 -7.17 -2.22 -5.97
C GLY A 166 -7.21 -3.33 -4.92
N ILE A 167 -7.13 -4.59 -5.35
CA ILE A 167 -7.04 -5.74 -4.44
C ILE A 167 -5.69 -5.73 -3.73
N ALA A 168 -4.61 -5.59 -4.48
CA ALA A 168 -3.23 -5.58 -4.01
C ALA A 168 -3.00 -4.52 -2.90
N LEU A 169 -3.41 -3.27 -3.15
CA LEU A 169 -3.25 -2.15 -2.21
C LEU A 169 -4.07 -2.28 -0.94
N SER A 170 -5.16 -3.06 -0.97
CA SER A 170 -5.98 -3.29 0.23
C SER A 170 -5.46 -4.49 1.02
N VAL A 171 -5.14 -5.58 0.34
CA VAL A 171 -4.81 -6.87 0.97
C VAL A 171 -3.39 -6.89 1.50
N LEU A 172 -2.42 -6.27 0.82
CA LEU A 172 -1.03 -6.28 1.26
C LEU A 172 -0.86 -5.59 2.63
N PRO A 173 -1.33 -4.35 2.87
CA PRO A 173 -1.22 -3.73 4.19
C PRO A 173 -1.95 -4.53 5.27
N MET A 174 -3.11 -5.11 4.94
CA MET A 174 -3.82 -6.00 5.87
C MET A 174 -2.97 -7.22 6.23
N TYR A 175 -2.42 -7.93 5.25
CA TYR A 175 -1.55 -9.08 5.48
C TYR A 175 -0.33 -8.71 6.32
N LEU A 176 0.38 -7.62 5.96
CA LEU A 176 1.54 -7.12 6.70
C LEU A 176 1.16 -6.73 8.13
N SER A 177 0.01 -6.11 8.35
CA SER A 177 -0.46 -5.74 9.69
C SER A 177 -0.83 -6.94 10.56
N GLU A 178 -1.27 -8.05 9.95
CA GLU A 178 -1.66 -9.27 10.66
C GLU A 178 -0.47 -10.15 11.04
N ILE A 179 0.61 -10.13 10.25
CA ILE A 179 1.84 -10.90 10.52
C ILE A 179 2.85 -10.14 11.41
N SER A 180 2.63 -8.83 11.63
CA SER A 180 3.58 -7.97 12.33
C SER A 180 3.14 -7.58 13.74
N PRO A 181 4.12 -7.39 14.66
CA PRO A 181 3.87 -6.87 16.00
C PRO A 181 3.43 -5.39 15.92
N LYS A 182 2.61 -4.98 16.89
CA LYS A 182 1.92 -3.66 16.89
C LYS A 182 2.89 -2.49 16.72
N GLU A 183 4.09 -2.62 17.26
CA GLU A 183 5.12 -1.58 17.29
C GLU A 183 5.73 -1.26 15.91
N ILE A 184 5.64 -2.17 14.93
CA ILE A 184 6.22 -1.99 13.59
C ILE A 184 5.20 -1.97 12.45
N ARG A 185 3.90 -2.12 12.75
CA ARG A 185 2.82 -2.02 11.76
C ARG A 185 2.87 -0.72 10.96
N GLY A 186 3.19 0.40 11.62
CA GLY A 186 3.35 1.70 10.95
C GLY A 186 4.47 1.72 9.93
N SER A 187 5.66 1.24 10.30
CA SER A 187 6.83 1.16 9.42
C SER A 187 6.59 0.26 8.20
N LEU A 188 5.85 -0.84 8.35
CA LEU A 188 5.49 -1.70 7.21
C LEU A 188 4.55 -1.00 6.21
N GLY A 189 3.66 -0.13 6.70
CA GLY A 189 2.84 0.72 5.83
C GLY A 189 3.70 1.65 4.97
N GLN A 190 4.76 2.22 5.55
CA GLN A 190 5.69 3.09 4.82
C GLN A 190 6.47 2.35 3.74
N VAL A 191 6.91 1.11 4.00
CA VAL A 191 7.56 0.27 2.97
C VAL A 191 6.66 0.14 1.74
N THR A 192 5.35 -0.07 1.91
CA THR A 192 4.44 -0.16 0.76
C THR A 192 4.39 1.14 -0.06
N ALA A 193 4.41 2.30 0.60
CA ALA A 193 4.42 3.61 -0.08
C ALA A 193 5.73 3.85 -0.84
N ILE A 194 6.88 3.50 -0.24
CA ILE A 194 8.20 3.60 -0.89
C ILE A 194 8.23 2.75 -2.17
N PHE A 195 7.71 1.53 -2.12
CA PHE A 195 7.65 0.66 -3.30
C PHE A 195 6.73 1.21 -4.40
N ILE A 196 5.65 1.93 -4.06
CA ILE A 196 4.85 2.65 -5.07
C ILE A 196 5.72 3.71 -5.76
N CYS A 197 6.45 4.53 -5.02
CA CYS A 197 7.34 5.55 -5.60
C CYS A 197 8.45 4.93 -6.46
N ILE A 198 9.08 3.85 -6.00
CA ILE A 198 10.08 3.09 -6.78
C ILE A 198 9.44 2.54 -8.07
N GLY A 199 8.20 2.05 -8.01
CA GLY A 199 7.45 1.60 -9.16
C GLY A 199 7.23 2.72 -10.18
N VAL A 200 6.77 3.89 -9.70
CA VAL A 200 6.58 5.10 -10.52
C VAL A 200 7.90 5.49 -11.19
N PHE A 201 8.98 5.58 -10.41
CA PHE A 201 10.32 5.93 -10.91
C PHE A 201 10.82 4.91 -11.95
N THR A 202 10.63 3.61 -11.70
CA THR A 202 11.04 2.56 -12.63
C THR A 202 10.25 2.62 -13.94
N GLY A 203 8.95 2.91 -13.88
CA GLY A 203 8.14 3.11 -15.09
C GLY A 203 8.58 4.34 -15.90
N GLN A 204 9.00 5.42 -15.24
CA GLN A 204 9.58 6.58 -15.92
C GLN A 204 10.97 6.26 -16.52
N LEU A 205 11.81 5.52 -15.80
CA LEU A 205 13.13 5.10 -16.23
C LEU A 205 13.05 4.21 -17.47
N LEU A 206 12.25 3.14 -17.42
CA LEU A 206 12.07 2.24 -18.56
C LEU A 206 11.36 2.92 -19.72
N GLY A 207 10.53 3.93 -19.43
CA GLY A 207 9.88 4.79 -20.41
C GLY A 207 10.83 5.73 -21.18
N LEU A 208 12.12 5.79 -20.86
CA LEU A 208 13.10 6.58 -21.61
C LEU A 208 13.18 6.13 -23.09
N PRO A 209 13.36 7.06 -24.03
CA PRO A 209 13.55 6.73 -25.46
C PRO A 209 14.75 5.82 -25.72
N GLU A 210 15.77 5.84 -24.86
CA GLU A 210 16.96 4.99 -25.01
C GLU A 210 16.72 3.53 -24.60
N LEU A 211 15.72 3.29 -23.76
CA LEU A 211 15.38 1.98 -23.21
C LEU A 211 14.19 1.36 -23.95
N LEU A 212 12.98 1.50 -23.42
CA LEU A 212 11.77 0.86 -23.96
C LEU A 212 10.75 1.88 -24.50
N GLY A 213 11.02 3.18 -24.40
CA GLY A 213 10.18 4.26 -24.91
C GLY A 213 10.23 4.51 -26.42
N LYS A 214 10.60 3.50 -27.23
CA LYS A 214 10.55 3.58 -28.71
C LYS A 214 9.27 2.95 -29.26
N GLU A 215 8.92 3.32 -30.48
CA GLU A 215 7.75 2.82 -31.20
C GLU A 215 7.73 1.28 -31.34
N SER A 216 8.88 0.64 -31.53
CA SER A 216 8.96 -0.82 -31.63
C SER A 216 8.99 -1.53 -30.28
N THR A 217 9.29 -0.82 -29.19
CA THR A 217 9.57 -1.43 -27.88
C THR A 217 8.54 -1.13 -26.80
N TRP A 218 7.62 -0.19 -27.02
CA TRP A 218 6.60 0.15 -26.02
C TRP A 218 5.74 -1.03 -25.53
N PRO A 219 5.43 -2.08 -26.32
CA PRO A 219 4.69 -3.23 -25.80
C PRO A 219 5.46 -3.98 -24.71
N TYR A 220 6.80 -3.97 -24.76
CA TYR A 220 7.64 -4.59 -23.74
C TYR A 220 7.58 -3.85 -22.40
N LEU A 221 7.17 -2.58 -22.36
CA LEU A 221 6.87 -1.90 -21.08
C LEU A 221 5.78 -2.66 -20.32
N PHE A 222 4.73 -3.10 -21.01
CA PHE A 222 3.73 -3.96 -20.40
C PHE A 222 4.31 -5.33 -20.04
N GLY A 223 5.23 -5.88 -20.84
CA GLY A 223 5.95 -7.12 -20.55
C GLY A 223 6.71 -7.13 -19.21
N VAL A 224 7.26 -5.99 -18.78
CA VAL A 224 8.02 -5.87 -17.51
C VAL A 224 7.17 -6.20 -16.28
N ILE A 225 5.84 -6.01 -16.36
CA ILE A 225 4.86 -6.38 -15.33
C ILE A 225 4.94 -7.88 -15.00
N ALA A 226 5.37 -8.73 -15.94
CA ALA A 226 5.54 -10.16 -15.69
C ALA A 226 6.56 -10.44 -14.56
N VAL A 227 7.60 -9.62 -14.43
CA VAL A 227 8.69 -9.84 -13.46
C VAL A 227 8.19 -9.77 -12.01
N PRO A 228 7.59 -8.67 -11.53
CA PRO A 228 7.07 -8.61 -10.16
C PRO A 228 5.96 -9.64 -9.90
N VAL A 229 5.12 -9.93 -10.90
CA VAL A 229 4.07 -10.94 -10.78
C VAL A 229 4.64 -12.35 -10.60
N LEU A 230 5.67 -12.72 -11.36
CA LEU A 230 6.34 -14.01 -11.21
C LEU A 230 7.08 -14.11 -9.87
N VAL A 231 7.77 -13.04 -9.46
CA VAL A 231 8.43 -13.00 -8.14
C VAL A 231 7.41 -13.20 -7.03
N GLN A 232 6.25 -12.53 -7.10
CA GLN A 232 5.18 -12.72 -6.14
C GLN A 232 4.60 -14.14 -6.20
N LEU A 233 4.33 -14.66 -7.40
CA LEU A 233 3.74 -16.00 -7.58
C LEU A 233 4.64 -17.11 -7.04
N VAL A 234 5.95 -17.00 -7.22
CA VAL A 234 6.92 -17.98 -6.73
C VAL A 234 7.16 -17.84 -5.23
N SER A 235 7.24 -16.61 -4.72
CA SER A 235 7.66 -16.36 -3.34
C SER A 235 6.51 -16.49 -2.34
N LEU A 236 5.28 -16.09 -2.72
CA LEU A 236 4.12 -16.08 -1.83
C LEU A 236 3.72 -17.47 -1.29
N PRO A 237 3.77 -18.56 -2.08
CA PRO A 237 3.52 -19.92 -1.58
C PRO A 237 4.41 -20.34 -0.42
N PHE A 238 5.66 -19.89 -0.37
CA PHE A 238 6.61 -20.21 0.71
C PHE A 238 6.33 -19.46 2.01
N LEU A 239 5.57 -18.36 1.97
CA LEU A 239 5.23 -17.58 3.15
C LEU A 239 4.07 -18.23 3.94
N PRO A 240 4.10 -18.22 5.28
CA PRO A 240 2.98 -18.67 6.09
C PRO A 240 1.69 -17.88 5.80
N GLU A 241 0.55 -18.51 6.00
CA GLU A 241 -0.75 -17.84 5.95
C GLU A 241 -0.88 -16.83 7.11
N SER A 242 -1.80 -15.87 7.00
CA SER A 242 -2.09 -14.92 8.09
C SER A 242 -2.46 -15.67 9.39
N PRO A 243 -1.78 -15.41 10.52
CA PRO A 243 -2.10 -16.02 11.81
C PRO A 243 -3.55 -15.77 12.24
N ARG A 244 -4.11 -14.59 11.94
CA ARG A 244 -5.52 -14.29 12.20
C ARG A 244 -6.45 -15.22 11.43
N TYR A 245 -6.16 -15.43 10.14
CA TYR A 245 -6.97 -16.33 9.32
C TYR A 245 -6.88 -17.78 9.82
N LEU A 246 -5.70 -18.24 10.25
CA LEU A 246 -5.51 -19.58 10.81
C LEU A 246 -6.31 -19.79 12.11
N ILE A 247 -6.30 -18.82 13.02
CA ILE A 247 -7.03 -18.89 14.30
C ILE A 247 -8.55 -18.87 14.08
N PHE A 248 -9.05 -17.93 13.27
CA PHE A 248 -10.49 -17.65 13.21
C PHE A 248 -11.24 -18.46 12.16
N GLU A 249 -10.64 -18.71 10.99
CA GLU A 249 -11.32 -19.41 9.90
C GLU A 249 -10.97 -20.89 9.84
N LYS A 250 -9.70 -21.24 10.14
CA LYS A 250 -9.26 -22.65 10.16
C LYS A 250 -9.28 -23.31 11.53
N HIS A 251 -9.50 -22.53 12.61
CA HIS A 251 -9.42 -23.01 14.00
C HIS A 251 -8.11 -23.74 14.33
N ASP A 252 -7.02 -23.38 13.64
CA ASP A 252 -5.70 -24.01 13.79
C ASP A 252 -4.76 -23.08 14.59
N GLN A 253 -4.84 -23.21 15.91
CA GLN A 253 -4.04 -22.39 16.83
C GLN A 253 -2.55 -22.77 16.77
N ALA A 254 -2.22 -24.05 16.61
CA ALA A 254 -0.85 -24.52 16.49
C ALA A 254 -0.19 -24.02 15.18
N GLY A 255 -0.93 -24.00 14.07
CA GLY A 255 -0.48 -23.41 12.82
C GLY A 255 -0.23 -21.91 12.92
N ALA A 256 -1.07 -21.18 13.67
CA ALA A 256 -0.91 -19.75 13.89
C ALA A 256 0.32 -19.42 14.77
N GLU A 257 0.56 -20.20 15.82
CA GLU A 257 1.77 -20.09 16.65
C GLU A 257 3.02 -20.33 15.80
N LYS A 258 3.04 -21.38 14.98
CA LYS A 258 4.17 -21.66 14.07
C LYS A 258 4.38 -20.54 13.05
N ALA A 259 3.30 -19.95 12.53
CA ALA A 259 3.39 -18.81 11.63
C ALA A 259 4.01 -17.59 12.33
N PHE A 260 3.57 -17.26 13.55
CA PHE A 260 4.18 -16.19 14.34
C PHE A 260 5.63 -16.47 14.69
N GLN A 261 5.98 -17.70 15.08
CA GLN A 261 7.37 -18.08 15.36
C GLN A 261 8.26 -17.86 14.12
N THR A 262 7.75 -18.23 12.94
CA THR A 262 8.46 -18.04 11.67
C THR A 262 8.63 -16.55 11.31
N PHE A 263 7.57 -15.74 11.51
CA PHE A 263 7.60 -14.30 11.18
C PHE A 263 8.36 -13.47 12.20
N LEU A 264 8.33 -13.80 13.49
CA LEU A 264 8.97 -13.03 14.56
C LEU A 264 10.36 -13.56 14.90
N GLY A 265 10.68 -14.80 14.51
CA GLY A 265 11.95 -15.44 14.84
C GLY A 265 12.12 -15.71 16.33
N LYS A 266 11.02 -15.86 17.08
CA LYS A 266 10.98 -16.09 18.53
C LYS A 266 10.17 -17.35 18.82
N GLU A 267 10.59 -18.14 19.82
CA GLU A 267 9.87 -19.38 20.20
C GLU A 267 8.61 -19.09 21.02
N ASP A 268 8.68 -18.10 21.91
CA ASP A 268 7.52 -17.63 22.68
C ASP A 268 6.79 -16.51 21.92
N VAL A 269 5.60 -16.87 21.42
CA VAL A 269 4.66 -15.97 20.72
C VAL A 269 3.29 -15.97 21.38
N SER A 270 3.20 -16.49 22.61
CA SER A 270 1.94 -16.63 23.33
C SER A 270 1.27 -15.27 23.58
N ARG A 271 2.07 -14.22 23.79
CA ARG A 271 1.58 -12.85 23.96
C ARG A 271 0.91 -12.32 22.69
N GLU A 272 1.53 -12.51 21.53
CA GLU A 272 1.01 -12.03 20.24
C GLU A 272 -0.28 -12.78 19.85
N VAL A 273 -0.35 -14.09 20.13
CA VAL A 273 -1.58 -14.88 19.94
C VAL A 273 -2.68 -14.42 20.90
N GLU A 274 -2.36 -14.20 22.18
CA GLU A 274 -3.32 -13.71 23.18
C GLU A 274 -3.84 -12.31 22.82
N GLU A 275 -2.97 -11.41 22.34
CA GLU A 275 -3.35 -10.09 21.87
C GLU A 275 -4.31 -10.16 20.66
N VAL A 276 -4.07 -11.06 19.71
CA VAL A 276 -4.97 -11.29 18.57
C VAL A 276 -6.33 -11.81 19.03
N LEU A 277 -6.35 -12.72 20.01
CA LEU A 277 -7.57 -13.24 20.62
C LEU A 277 -8.32 -12.15 21.39
N ALA A 278 -7.62 -11.28 22.12
CA ALA A 278 -8.20 -10.16 22.85
C ALA A 278 -8.83 -9.12 21.90
N GLU A 279 -8.11 -8.70 20.85
CA GLU A 279 -8.63 -7.79 19.82
C GLU A 279 -9.89 -8.36 19.15
N SER A 280 -9.92 -9.67 18.90
CA SER A 280 -11.09 -10.34 18.33
C SER A 280 -12.28 -10.39 19.30
N ARG A 281 -12.05 -10.59 20.59
CA ARG A 281 -13.13 -10.53 21.61
C ARG A 281 -13.77 -9.15 21.66
N GLU A 282 -12.97 -8.08 21.56
CA GLU A 282 -13.47 -6.70 21.48
C GLU A 282 -14.20 -6.43 20.16
N GLN A 283 -13.68 -6.93 19.04
CA GLN A 283 -14.33 -6.81 17.73
C GLN A 283 -15.63 -7.61 17.65
N ARG A 284 -15.74 -8.77 18.29
CA ARG A 284 -16.97 -9.57 18.31
C ARG A 284 -18.09 -8.89 19.09
N ASN A 285 -17.73 -8.11 20.11
CA ASN A 285 -18.68 -7.29 20.87
C ASN A 285 -19.09 -6.02 20.11
N SER A 286 -18.31 -5.60 19.11
CA SER A 286 -18.60 -4.46 18.25
C SER A 286 -19.28 -4.95 16.96
N ARG A 287 -20.59 -4.71 16.79
CA ARG A 287 -21.26 -5.05 15.51
C ARG A 287 -20.51 -4.39 14.34
N LEU A 288 -20.25 -5.15 13.27
CA LEU A 288 -19.79 -4.60 12.00
C LEU A 288 -20.85 -3.62 11.50
N VAL A 289 -20.59 -2.33 11.66
CA VAL A 289 -21.49 -1.25 11.26
C VAL A 289 -21.42 -1.08 9.74
N SER A 290 -22.57 -1.01 9.08
CA SER A 290 -22.61 -0.75 7.63
C SER A 290 -22.06 0.65 7.32
N VAL A 291 -21.47 0.86 6.13
CA VAL A 291 -20.98 2.19 5.69
C VAL A 291 -22.09 3.25 5.78
N LEU A 292 -23.32 2.86 5.47
CA LEU A 292 -24.48 3.75 5.55
C LEU A 292 -24.86 4.08 7.00
N GLU A 293 -24.68 3.14 7.91
CA GLU A 293 -24.92 3.34 9.34
C GLU A 293 -23.82 4.20 9.99
N LEU A 294 -22.57 4.04 9.56
CA LEU A 294 -21.43 4.90 9.93
C LEU A 294 -21.69 6.36 9.55
N LEU A 295 -22.21 6.61 8.33
CA LEU A 295 -22.58 7.95 7.88
C LEU A 295 -23.75 8.55 8.65
N ARG A 296 -24.67 7.70 9.13
CA ARG A 296 -25.86 8.11 9.88
C ARG A 296 -25.59 8.33 11.37
N SER A 297 -24.52 7.72 11.90
CA SER A 297 -24.18 7.79 13.32
C SER A 297 -23.59 9.16 13.70
N PRO A 298 -24.25 9.95 14.55
CA PRO A 298 -23.81 11.31 14.87
C PRO A 298 -22.48 11.36 15.63
N SER A 299 -22.08 10.30 16.32
CA SER A 299 -20.84 10.23 17.11
C SER A 299 -19.57 10.11 16.25
N VAL A 300 -19.66 9.51 15.06
CA VAL A 300 -18.52 9.28 14.15
C VAL A 300 -18.63 10.04 12.83
N ARG A 301 -19.77 10.71 12.57
CA ARG A 301 -20.02 11.43 11.33
C ARG A 301 -18.93 12.45 10.99
N TRP A 302 -18.46 13.23 11.96
CA TRP A 302 -17.38 14.19 11.74
C TRP A 302 -16.05 13.51 11.36
N GLN A 303 -15.74 12.37 11.98
CA GLN A 303 -14.54 11.59 11.62
C GLN A 303 -14.64 11.06 10.19
N VAL A 304 -15.80 10.53 9.79
CA VAL A 304 -16.03 10.04 8.43
C VAL A 304 -15.94 11.19 7.41
N ILE A 305 -16.56 12.34 7.71
CA ILE A 305 -16.48 13.53 6.85
C ILE A 305 -15.02 13.99 6.68
N THR A 306 -14.24 14.06 7.76
CA THR A 306 -12.83 14.44 7.69
C THR A 306 -12.06 13.46 6.81
N VAL A 307 -12.22 12.15 6.99
CA VAL A 307 -11.53 11.15 6.15
C VAL A 307 -11.91 11.29 4.67
N VAL A 308 -13.20 11.47 4.37
CA VAL A 308 -13.68 11.65 2.98
C VAL A 308 -13.12 12.92 2.36
N ILE A 309 -13.16 14.05 3.08
CA ILE A 309 -12.62 15.32 2.58
C ILE A 309 -11.11 15.23 2.40
N THR A 310 -10.37 14.66 3.36
CA THR A 310 -8.92 14.51 3.26
C THR A 310 -8.53 13.63 2.07
N MET A 311 -9.22 12.50 1.85
CA MET A 311 -8.98 11.66 0.68
C MET A 311 -9.38 12.36 -0.63
N ALA A 312 -10.48 13.10 -0.65
CA ALA A 312 -10.86 13.90 -1.82
C ALA A 312 -9.80 14.96 -2.14
N CYS A 313 -9.31 15.70 -1.13
CA CYS A 313 -8.22 16.67 -1.30
C CYS A 313 -6.92 16.01 -1.78
N TYR A 314 -6.59 14.82 -1.27
CA TYR A 314 -5.40 14.07 -1.70
C TYR A 314 -5.48 13.65 -3.17
N GLN A 315 -6.65 13.25 -3.67
CA GLN A 315 -6.81 12.91 -5.09
C GLN A 315 -6.96 14.15 -5.98
N LEU A 316 -7.61 15.21 -5.50
CA LEU A 316 -7.88 16.44 -6.25
C LEU A 316 -6.71 17.42 -6.30
N CYS A 317 -5.66 17.22 -5.50
CA CYS A 317 -4.44 18.04 -5.60
C CYS A 317 -3.68 17.84 -6.92
N GLY A 318 -4.05 16.82 -7.71
CA GLY A 318 -3.53 16.61 -9.06
C GLY A 318 -2.28 15.73 -9.14
N LEU A 319 -1.91 15.03 -8.06
CA LEU A 319 -0.75 14.10 -8.04
C LEU A 319 -0.82 13.09 -9.20
N ASN A 320 -1.97 12.42 -9.37
CA ASN A 320 -2.18 11.47 -10.46
C ASN A 320 -2.13 12.15 -11.85
N ALA A 321 -2.58 13.40 -11.95
CA ALA A 321 -2.53 14.15 -13.21
C ALA A 321 -1.08 14.41 -13.63
N ILE A 322 -0.19 14.64 -12.67
CA ILE A 322 1.25 14.70 -12.93
C ILE A 322 1.71 13.34 -13.48
N TRP A 323 1.55 12.24 -12.74
CA TRP A 323 2.06 10.93 -13.18
C TRP A 323 1.58 10.49 -14.58
N PHE A 324 0.31 10.73 -14.92
CA PHE A 324 -0.26 10.33 -16.21
C PHE A 324 0.04 11.29 -17.37
N TYR A 325 0.15 12.59 -17.09
CA TYR A 325 0.20 13.61 -18.15
C TYR A 325 1.47 14.47 -18.13
N THR A 326 2.48 14.16 -17.31
CA THR A 326 3.72 14.96 -17.22
C THR A 326 4.32 15.22 -18.60
N ASN A 327 4.40 14.20 -19.47
CA ASN A 327 5.00 14.38 -20.80
C ASN A 327 4.20 15.36 -21.65
N SER A 328 2.86 15.30 -21.57
CA SER A 328 1.99 16.22 -22.28
C SER A 328 2.03 17.64 -21.69
N ILE A 329 2.16 17.78 -20.37
CA ILE A 329 2.23 19.07 -19.68
C ILE A 329 3.53 19.78 -20.07
N PHE A 330 4.67 19.10 -19.97
CA PHE A 330 5.96 19.68 -20.36
C PHE A 330 6.06 19.95 -21.85
N GLY A 331 5.46 19.11 -22.70
CA GLY A 331 5.36 19.38 -24.14
C GLY A 331 4.58 20.65 -24.45
N LYS A 332 3.43 20.85 -23.78
CA LYS A 332 2.64 22.09 -23.90
C LYS A 332 3.35 23.32 -23.31
N ALA A 333 4.23 23.13 -22.34
CA ALA A 333 5.05 24.19 -21.76
C ALA A 333 6.21 24.64 -22.67
N GLY A 334 6.41 24.00 -23.83
CA GLY A 334 7.46 24.37 -24.80
C GLY A 334 8.81 23.73 -24.53
N ILE A 335 8.88 22.70 -23.67
CA ILE A 335 10.12 21.96 -23.41
C ILE A 335 10.43 21.07 -24.62
N PRO A 336 11.70 21.04 -25.10
CA PRO A 336 12.09 20.17 -26.21
C PRO A 336 11.74 18.70 -25.93
N PRO A 337 11.15 17.98 -26.89
CA PRO A 337 10.65 16.61 -26.67
C PRO A 337 11.74 15.63 -26.23
N GLU A 338 12.98 15.88 -26.62
CA GLU A 338 14.16 15.10 -26.21
C GLU A 338 14.47 15.22 -24.71
N LYS A 339 14.13 16.36 -24.07
CA LYS A 339 14.40 16.63 -22.65
C LYS A 339 13.26 16.22 -21.73
N ILE A 340 12.03 16.07 -22.25
CA ILE A 340 10.84 15.77 -21.45
C ILE A 340 10.97 14.48 -20.64
N PRO A 341 11.45 13.34 -21.20
CA PRO A 341 11.60 12.10 -20.44
C PRO A 341 12.59 12.23 -19.27
N TYR A 342 13.70 12.96 -19.47
CA TYR A 342 14.71 13.20 -18.44
C TYR A 342 14.20 14.08 -17.30
N ILE A 343 13.40 15.10 -17.61
CA ILE A 343 12.80 15.97 -16.59
C ILE A 343 11.75 15.18 -15.79
N THR A 344 10.94 14.38 -16.48
CA THR A 344 9.94 13.50 -15.83
C THR A 344 10.60 12.50 -14.88
N LEU A 345 11.69 11.86 -15.33
CA LEU A 345 12.49 10.97 -14.49
C LEU A 345 13.06 11.70 -13.26
N SER A 346 13.54 12.93 -13.43
CA SER A 346 14.06 13.74 -12.33
C SER A 346 12.97 14.04 -11.29
N THR A 347 11.75 14.35 -11.74
CA THR A 347 10.60 14.57 -10.85
C THR A 347 10.27 13.33 -10.02
N GLY A 348 10.18 12.14 -10.63
CA GLY A 348 9.94 10.91 -9.86
C GLY A 348 11.11 10.49 -8.98
N GLY A 349 12.35 10.83 -9.37
CA GLY A 349 13.54 10.63 -8.53
C GLY A 349 13.47 11.46 -7.25
N ILE A 350 13.13 12.76 -7.36
CA ILE A 350 12.95 13.64 -6.20
C ILE A 350 11.81 13.15 -5.32
N GLU A 351 10.70 12.71 -5.91
CA GLU A 351 9.57 12.14 -5.17
C GLU A 351 9.96 10.87 -4.39
N THR A 352 10.71 9.97 -5.03
CA THR A 352 11.20 8.75 -4.38
C THR A 352 12.17 9.06 -3.24
N LEU A 353 13.08 10.02 -3.44
CA LEU A 353 13.97 10.48 -2.38
C LEU A 353 13.18 11.09 -1.22
N ALA A 354 12.20 11.95 -1.50
CA ALA A 354 11.34 12.54 -0.48
C ALA A 354 10.57 11.48 0.32
N ALA A 355 10.07 10.43 -0.35
CA ALA A 355 9.40 9.31 0.30
C ALA A 355 10.35 8.54 1.23
N ILE A 356 11.59 8.28 0.80
CA ILE A 356 12.61 7.61 1.62
C ILE A 356 13.02 8.48 2.82
N PHE A 357 13.25 9.79 2.62
CA PHE A 357 13.63 10.69 3.72
C PHE A 357 12.52 10.86 4.76
N SER A 358 11.27 10.88 4.32
CA SER A 358 10.11 10.96 5.22
C SER A 358 10.02 9.71 6.11
N ASP A 359 10.48 8.55 5.64
CA ASP A 359 10.52 7.31 6.40
C ASP A 359 11.61 7.32 7.48
N VAL A 360 12.81 7.84 7.16
CA VAL A 360 13.96 7.90 8.08
C VAL A 360 13.72 8.82 9.29
N GLN A 361 12.77 9.76 9.19
CA GLN A 361 12.46 10.73 10.25
C GLN A 361 11.37 10.26 11.24
N LEU A 362 10.75 9.09 11.03
CA LEU A 362 9.74 8.46 11.88
C LEU A 362 10.29 7.25 12.64
#